data_AF-A0A8E8HSC9-F1
#
_entry.id   AF-A0A8E8HSC9-F1
#
_cell.length_a   1.000
_cell.length_b   1.000
_cell.length_c   1.000
_cell.angle_alpha   90.00
_cell.angle_beta   90.00
_cell.angle_gamma   90.00
#
_symmetry.space_group_name_H-M   'P 1'
#
loop_
_entity.id
_entity.type
_entity.pdbx_description
1 polymer ?
#
loop_
_entity_poly.entity_id
_entity_poly.type
_entity_poly.pdbx_seq_one_letter_code
_entity_poly.pdbx_strand_id
1 'polypeptide(L)' 'MGEFFPAQVFKQLSHARAVIERHLAATLDTIHLFGSAIDGGLKPDSDIDLLVTVSAAPNDSLRQALMLDL' A
#
# COMPACT_ATOMS: atom_id res chain seq x y z
N MET A 1 17.20 -11.27 6.61
CA MET A 1 17.97 -10.18 5.99
C MET A 1 16.94 -9.16 5.56
N GLY A 2 16.86 -8.00 6.21
CA GLY A 2 15.82 -7.01 5.87
C GLY A 2 16.06 -6.47 4.47
N GLU A 3 15.06 -6.50 3.61
CA GLU A 3 15.14 -5.86 2.30
C GLU A 3 15.30 -4.36 2.50
N PHE A 4 16.45 -3.83 2.10
CA PHE A 4 16.73 -2.40 2.17
C PHE A 4 16.14 -1.73 0.92
N PHE A 5 14.96 -1.15 1.09
CA PHE A 5 14.36 -0.30 0.07
C PHE A 5 15.11 1.04 -0.05
N PRO A 6 15.24 1.61 -1.25
CA PRO A 6 15.66 2.99 -1.42
C PRO A 6 14.77 3.93 -0.60
N ALA A 7 15.34 5.02 -0.06
CA ALA A 7 14.60 5.96 0.80
C ALA A 7 13.33 6.52 0.14
N GLN A 8 13.31 6.65 -1.19
CA GLN A 8 12.14 7.11 -1.93
C GLN A 8 11.00 6.08 -1.93
N VAL A 9 11.31 4.80 -2.09
CA VAL A 9 10.34 3.70 -1.98
C VAL A 9 9.78 3.65 -0.56
N PHE A 10 10.62 3.83 0.46
CA PHE A 10 10.15 3.88 1.85
C PHE A 10 9.19 5.06 2.10
N LYS A 11 9.44 6.23 1.49
CA LYS A 11 8.52 7.38 1.56
C LYS A 11 7.19 7.06 0.88
N GLN A 12 7.20 6.42 -0.29
CA GLN A 12 5.97 6.01 -0.98
C GLN A 12 5.18 4.99 -0.16
N LEU A 13 5.85 3.97 0.39
CA LEU A 13 5.22 2.99 1.28
C LEU A 13 4.62 3.63 2.52
N SER A 14 5.34 4.57 3.15
CA SER A 14 4.86 5.29 4.33
C SER A 14 3.64 6.16 4.00
N HIS A 15 3.64 6.82 2.84
CA HIS A 15 2.53 7.64 2.37
C HIS A 15 1.30 6.79 2.07
N ALA A 16 1.45 5.75 1.25
CA ALA A 16 0.37 4.84 0.89
C ALA A 16 -0.24 4.19 2.14
N ARG A 17 0.61 3.71 3.07
CA ARG A 17 0.16 3.20 4.37
C ARG A 17 -0.69 4.21 5.14
N ALA A 18 -0.23 5.46 5.28
CA ALA A 18 -0.95 6.48 6.03
C ALA A 18 -2.32 6.82 5.38
N VAL A 19 -2.39 6.87 4.05
CA VAL A 19 -3.65 7.09 3.32
C VAL A 19 -4.61 5.91 3.50
N ILE A 20 -4.11 4.67 3.35
CA ILE A 20 -4.89 3.44 3.55
C ILE A 20 -5.42 3.37 4.99
N GLU A 21 -4.56 3.59 6.00
CA GLU A 21 -4.97 3.59 7.40
C GLU A 21 -6.02 4.68 7.67
N ARG A 22 -5.85 5.90 7.13
CA ARG A 22 -6.83 6.99 7.31
C ARG A 22 -8.22 6.61 6.82
N HIS A 23 -8.32 5.95 5.66
CA HIS A 23 -9.61 5.62 5.04
C HIS A 23 -10.19 4.30 5.54
N LEU A 24 -9.36 3.31 5.83
CA LEU A 24 -9.79 1.93 6.09
C LEU A 24 -9.57 1.47 7.55
N ALA A 25 -9.08 2.32 8.46
CA ALA A 25 -8.75 1.94 9.85
C ALA A 25 -9.80 1.10 10.57
N ALA A 26 -11.09 1.34 10.31
CA ALA A 26 -12.18 0.63 10.98
C ALA A 26 -12.30 -0.85 10.57
N THR A 27 -11.84 -1.21 9.37
CA THR A 27 -11.97 -2.56 8.81
C THR A 27 -10.65 -3.15 8.36
N LEU A 28 -9.54 -2.40 8.44
CA LEU A 28 -8.22 -2.81 7.99
C LEU A 28 -7.65 -3.91 8.89
N ASP A 29 -7.39 -5.09 8.29
CA ASP A 29 -6.75 -6.21 8.98
C ASP A 29 -5.23 -6.17 8.77
N THR A 30 -4.80 -6.06 7.51
CA THR A 30 -3.38 -6.14 7.15
C THR A 30 -3.09 -5.48 5.79
N ILE A 31 -1.85 -5.02 5.63
CA ILE A 31 -1.28 -4.54 4.37
C ILE A 31 -0.05 -5.39 4.06
N HIS A 32 -0.06 -6.06 2.92
CA HIS A 32 1.05 -6.86 2.43
C HIS A 32 1.74 -6.15 1.26
N LEU A 33 3.06 -5.99 1.35
CA LEU A 33 3.90 -5.67 0.20
C LEU A 33 4.20 -6.95 -0.56
N PHE A 34 3.98 -6.96 -1.87
CA PHE A 34 4.23 -8.12 -2.72
C PHE A 34 4.78 -7.70 -4.09
N GLY A 35 4.95 -8.66 -5.00
CA GLY A 35 5.38 -8.39 -6.36
C GLY A 35 6.87 -8.09 -6.50
N SER A 36 7.20 -7.26 -7.49
CA SER A 36 8.60 -7.05 -7.91
C SER A 36 9.52 -6.53 -6.80
N ALA A 37 8.93 -5.84 -5.82
CA ALA A 37 9.62 -5.33 -4.65
C ALA A 37 10.23 -6.43 -3.76
N ILE A 38 9.67 -7.64 -3.79
CA ILE A 38 10.10 -8.80 -2.97
C ILE A 38 10.79 -9.88 -3.83
N ASP A 39 10.28 -10.13 -5.04
CA ASP A 39 10.70 -11.32 -5.82
C ASP A 39 11.92 -11.09 -6.74
N GLY A 40 12.34 -9.84 -6.97
CA GLY A 40 13.43 -9.56 -7.92
C GLY A 40 14.17 -8.24 -7.74
N GLY A 41 13.84 -7.49 -6.69
CA GLY A 41 14.31 -6.12 -6.49
C GLY A 41 13.59 -5.14 -7.43
N LEU A 42 13.15 -4.00 -6.88
CA LEU A 42 12.55 -2.91 -7.66
C LEU A 42 13.51 -2.45 -8.77
N LYS A 43 13.10 -2.66 -10.03
CA LYS A 43 13.80 -2.10 -11.19
C LYS A 43 13.39 -0.64 -11.37
N PRO A 44 14.14 0.16 -12.15
CA PRO A 44 13.67 1.46 -12.58
C PRO A 44 12.26 1.35 -13.18
N ASP A 45 11.41 2.32 -12.84
CA ASP A 45 10.02 2.43 -13.31
C ASP A 45 9.09 1.26 -12.93
N SER A 46 9.47 0.41 -11.97
CA SER A 46 8.56 -0.61 -11.42
C SER A 46 7.56 0.01 -10.46
N ASP A 47 6.33 -0.48 -10.51
CA ASP A 47 5.28 -0.13 -9.54
C ASP A 47 5.56 -0.76 -8.16
N ILE A 48 4.86 -0.27 -7.14
CA ILE A 48 4.84 -0.84 -5.79
C ILE A 48 3.49 -1.49 -5.56
N ASP A 49 3.49 -2.83 -5.43
CA ASP A 49 2.27 -3.60 -5.28
C ASP A 49 1.91 -3.80 -3.80
N LEU A 50 0.73 -3.29 -3.40
CA LEU A 50 0.17 -3.46 -2.06
C LEU A 50 -1.14 -4.25 -2.12
N LEU A 51 -1.24 -5.30 -1.31
CA LEU A 51 -2.48 -6.02 -1.08
C LEU A 51 -3.03 -5.65 0.29
N VAL A 52 -4.23 -5.06 0.31
CA VAL A 52 -4.92 -4.64 1.53
C VAL A 52 -6.04 -5.62 1.83
N THR A 53 -6.03 -6.23 3.01
CA THR A 53 -7.12 -7.09 3.49
C THR A 53 -7.98 -6.31 4.48
N VAL A 54 -9.30 -6.36 4.26
CA VAL A 54 -10.30 -5.71 5.11
C VAL A 54 -11.36 -6.71 5.54
N SER A 55 -11.83 -6.57 6.78
CA SER A 55 -12.87 -7.42 7.37
C SER A 55 -14.28 -7.14 6.86
N ALA A 56 -14.49 -5.99 6.21
CA ALA A 56 -15.74 -5.63 5.55
C ALA A 56 -15.49 -4.79 4.30
N ALA A 57 -16.32 -5.00 3.27
CA ALA A 57 -16.20 -4.31 1.99
C ALA A 57 -16.41 -2.78 2.15
N PRO A 58 -15.53 -1.94 1.58
CA PRO A 58 -15.71 -0.49 1.61
C PRO A 58 -16.89 -0.08 0.73
N ASN A 59 -17.66 0.91 1.19
CA ASN A 59 -18.69 1.51 0.36
C ASN A 59 -18.08 2.34 -0.79
N ASP A 60 -18.90 2.69 -1.78
CA ASP A 60 -18.45 3.35 -3.01
C ASP A 60 -17.80 4.71 -2.74
N SER A 61 -18.36 5.50 -1.82
CA SER A 61 -17.82 6.83 -1.48
C SER A 61 -16.43 6.73 -0.84
N LEU A 62 -16.22 5.76 0.05
CA LEU A 62 -14.94 5.51 0.68
C LEU A 62 -13.91 5.00 -0.33
N ARG A 63 -14.31 4.07 -1.21
CA ARG A 63 -13.45 3.58 -2.30
C ARG A 63 -13.01 4.72 -3.23
N GLN A 64 -13.93 5.62 -3.57
CA GLN A 64 -13.61 6.79 -4.40
C GLN A 64 -12.67 7.76 -3.69
N ALA A 65 -12.91 8.06 -2.41
CA ALA A 65 -12.03 8.93 -1.62
C ALA A 65 -10.61 8.34 -1.51
N LEU A 66 -10.49 7.02 -1.30
CA LEU A 66 -9.21 6.34 -1.30
C LEU A 66 -8.49 6.46 -2.66
N MET A 67 -9.20 6.28 -3.78
CA MET A 67 -8.61 6.40 -5.13
C MET A 67 -8.13 7.81 -5.48
N LEU A 68 -8.70 8.85 -4.88
CA LEU A 68 -8.31 10.24 -5.13
C LEU A 68 -7.13 10.70 -4.27
N ASP A 69 -6.91 10.02 -3.14
CA ASP A 69 -5.90 10.39 -2.15
C ASP A 69 -4.60 9.58 -2.26
N LEU A 70 -4.61 8.49 -3.04
CA LEU A 70 -3.43 7.70 -3.41
C LEU A 70 -2.72 8.30 -4.62
#